data_AF-A0A2W5SHC2-F1
#
_entry.id   AF-A0A2W5SHC2-F1
#
_cell.length_a   1.000
_cell.length_b   1.000
_cell.length_c   1.000
_cell.angle_alpha   90.00
_cell.angle_beta   90.00
_cell.angle_gamma   90.00
#
_symmetry.space_group_name_H-M   'P 1'
#
loop_
_entity.id
_entity.type
_entity.pdbx_description
1 polymer ?
#
loop_
_entity_poly.entity_id
_entity_poly.type
_entity_poly.pdbx_seq_one_letter_code
_entity_poly.pdbx_strand_id
1 'polypeptide(L)' 'PGEVLDDRLTVACGEGAVRLIEVQKAGSRALAAEEFLRGVELVKGVVLA' A
#
# COMPACT_ATOMS: atom_id res chain seq x y z
N PRO A 1 -1.17 5.05 13.08
CA PRO A 1 -0.28 4.27 12.19
C PRO A 1 -1.11 3.57 11.12
N GLY A 2 -0.69 3.61 9.85
CA GLY A 2 -1.44 3.01 8.73
C GLY A 2 -1.82 3.99 7.60
N GLU A 3 -1.41 5.26 7.66
CA GLU A 3 -1.66 6.22 6.58
C GLU A 3 -0.76 5.94 5.37
N VAL A 4 -1.33 5.92 4.16
CA VAL A 4 -0.60 5.90 2.89
C VAL A 4 0.00 7.29 2.65
N LEU A 5 1.32 7.37 2.49
CA LEU A 5 2.09 8.62 2.46
C LEU A 5 2.35 9.15 1.05
N ASP A 6 2.28 8.28 0.04
CA ASP A 6 2.59 8.58 -1.36
C ASP A 6 1.80 7.68 -2.33
N ASP A 7 2.09 7.81 -3.63
CA ASP A 7 1.52 7.04 -4.73
C ASP A 7 2.27 5.72 -5.01
N ARG A 8 3.19 5.32 -4.12
CA ARG A 8 4.05 4.13 -4.24
C ARG A 8 3.83 3.14 -3.11
N LEU A 9 2.68 3.24 -2.45
CA LEU A 9 2.26 2.37 -1.35
C LEU A 9 3.24 2.39 -0.16
N THR A 10 3.77 3.57 0.15
CA THR A 10 4.49 3.80 1.41
C THR A 10 3.48 4.05 2.54
N VAL A 11 3.59 3.30 3.63
CA VAL A 11 2.65 3.34 4.76
C VAL A 11 3.35 3.78 6.03
N ALA A 12 2.79 4.75 6.74
CA ALA A 12 3.27 5.22 8.03
C ALA A 12 3.15 4.13 9.10
N CYS A 13 4.23 3.89 9.84
CA CYS A 13 4.24 2.98 10.98
C CYS A 13 4.20 3.76 12.31
N GLY A 14 4.34 3.08 13.44
CA GLY A 14 4.47 3.76 14.74
C GLY A 14 5.68 4.70 14.80
N GLU A 15 6.76 4.30 14.13
CA GLU A 15 7.95 5.10 13.85
C GLU A 15 8.36 4.84 12.39
N GLY A 16 8.69 5.90 11.65
CA GLY A 16 9.06 5.80 10.24
C GLY A 16 7.93 5.28 9.34
N ALA A 17 8.31 4.61 8.26
CA ALA A 17 7.38 4.08 7.26
C ALA A 17 7.97 2.86 6.55
N VAL A 18 7.10 2.04 5.97
CA VAL A 18 7.48 0.92 5.10
C VAL A 18 6.93 1.15 3.70
N ARG A 19 7.73 0.84 2.67
CA ARG A 19 7.26 0.82 1.29
C ARG A 19 6.98 -0.62 0.87
N LEU A 20 5.71 -0.92 0.60
CA LEU A 20 5.32 -2.22 0.09
C LEU A 20 5.72 -2.30 -1.39
N ILE A 21 6.55 -3.29 -1.75
CA ILE A 21 7.01 -3.51 -3.12
C ILE A 21 6.23 -4.64 -3.82
N GLU A 22 5.67 -5.56 -3.03
CA GLU A 22 4.83 -6.67 -3.48
C GLU A 22 3.68 -6.85 -2.48
N VAL A 23 2.48 -7.06 -2.98
CA VAL A 23 1.27 -7.28 -2.17
C VAL A 23 0.39 -8.35 -2.78
N GLN A 24 -0.43 -8.97 -1.94
CA GLN A 24 -1.38 -9.98 -2.35
C GLN A 24 -2.77 -9.59 -1.85
N LYS A 25 -3.71 -9.38 -2.77
CA LYS A 25 -5.13 -9.33 -2.42
C LYS A 25 -5.58 -10.72 -1.98
N ALA A 26 -6.38 -10.80 -0.91
CA ALA A 26 -6.90 -12.08 -0.42
C ALA A 26 -7.50 -12.92 -1.57
N GLY A 27 -7.07 -14.18 -1.69
CA GLY A 27 -7.50 -15.10 -2.75
C GLY A 27 -6.90 -14.85 -4.15
N SER A 28 -5.97 -13.90 -4.31
CA SER A 28 -5.28 -13.61 -5.57
C SER A 28 -3.81 -14.02 -5.53
N ARG A 29 -3.10 -13.96 -6.66
CA ARG A 29 -1.63 -14.07 -6.67
C ARG A 29 -0.97 -12.81 -6.10
N ALA A 30 0.28 -12.93 -5.65
CA ALA A 30 1.12 -11.78 -5.34
C ALA A 30 1.40 -10.95 -6.62
N LEU A 31 1.46 -9.64 -6.48
CA LEU A 31 1.67 -8.66 -7.55
C LEU A 31 2.61 -7.56 -7.07
N ALA A 32 3.35 -6.94 -8.01
CA ALA A 32 4.09 -5.73 -7.71
C ALA A 32 3.13 -4.62 -7.25
N ALA A 33 3.58 -3.75 -6.34
CA ALA A 33 2.75 -2.67 -5.80
C ALA A 33 2.20 -1.76 -6.90
N GLU A 34 2.99 -1.44 -7.91
CA GLU A 34 2.55 -0.61 -9.04
C GLU A 34 1.46 -1.29 -9.88
N GLU A 35 1.49 -2.63 -10.00
CA GLU A 35 0.43 -3.37 -10.70
C GLU A 35 -0.85 -3.43 -9.85
N PHE A 36 -0.71 -3.62 -8.55
CA PHE A 36 -1.84 -3.63 -7.61
C PHE A 36 -2.58 -2.29 -7.60
N LEU A 37 -1.85 -1.16 -7.58
CA LEU A 37 -2.41 0.19 -7.55
C LEU A 37 -3.20 0.56 -8.83
N ARG A 38 -3.06 -0.18 -9.93
CA ARG A 38 -3.89 0.01 -11.13
C ARG A 38 -5.34 -0.42 -10.93
N GLY A 39 -5.60 -1.31 -9.98
CA GLY A 39 -6.93 -1.86 -9.70
C GLY A 39 -7.48 -1.52 -8.31
N VAL A 40 -6.69 -0.85 -7.47
CA VAL A 40 -7.06 -0.50 -6.11
C VAL A 40 -6.63 0.94 -5.83
N GLU A 41 -7.59 1.79 -5.48
CA GLU A 41 -7.36 3.19 -5.19
C GLU A 41 -6.89 3.35 -3.74
N LEU A 42 -5.57 3.28 -3.52
CA LEU A 42 -4.90 3.64 -2.28
C LEU A 42 -4.10 4.92 -2.51
N VAL A 43 -4.80 6.05 -2.41
CA VAL A 43 -4.19 7.38 -2.54
C VAL A 43 -3.60 7.85 -1.22
N LYS A 44 -2.72 8.85 -1.30
CA LYS A 44 -2.18 9.53 -0.13
C LYS A 44 -3.30 10.00 0.82
N GLY A 45 -3.13 9.75 2.12
CA GLY A 45 -4.08 10.10 3.17
C GLY A 45 -5.10 9.01 3.49
N VAL A 46 -5.18 7.93 2.70
CA VAL A 46 -5.97 6.74 3.08
C VAL A 46 -5.34 6.08 4.31
N VAL A 47 -6.16 5.74 5.31
CA VAL A 47 -5.73 5.02 6.51
C VAL A 47 -6.19 3.57 6.42
N LEU A 48 -5.24 2.64 6.49
CA LEU A 48 -5.51 1.21 6.54
C LEU A 48 -6.10 0.84 7.91
N ALA A 49 -7.24 0.14 7.91
CA ALA A 49 -7.95 -0.31 9.11
C ALA A 49 -7.63 -1.76 9.45
#